data_AF-B7Q3I6-F1
#
_entry.id   AF-B7Q3I6-F1
#
_cell.length_a   1.000
_cell.length_b   1.000
_cell.length_c   1.000
_cell.angle_alpha   90.00
_cell.angle_beta   90.00
_cell.angle_gamma   90.00
#
_symmetry.space_group_name_H-M   'P 1'
#
loop_
_entity.id
_entity.type
_entity.pdbx_description
1 polymer ?
#
loop_
_entity_poly.entity_id
_entity_poly.type
_entity_poly.pdbx_seq_one_letter_code
_entity_poly.pdbx_strand_id
1 'polypeptide(L)'
;MLHFNCASVSGVTVPSPDCPQSAVCCRLPEEAATTVSCGGTITGNNTNFRNPDFPSEFRREGMCSAEVTFGREVCQLRLEFLHFSIAGPRASGPRVGLCDDDVFAVATGIGNLPYPALCGYNGGQHMYIDVSEATRAVLTFSIGGEVTVARKWNVRVSTVHCLSNMKAPESCLQYHTEPAGEFSSFNYRPSATSQQMIAGLKYSVCFKKQLGFCQISVISNCLLPLCDQYTASEPGSFQVGPSNRPLVGARNCENAYVFIPSGSNKNFLDDVTADRFCGSGL
;
A
#
# COMPACT_ATOMS: atom_id res chain seq x y z
N MET A 1 19.19 -2.65 -36.36
CA MET A 1 18.32 -1.60 -35.78
C MET A 1 16.96 -2.21 -35.54
N LEU A 2 16.69 -2.66 -34.31
CA LEU A 2 15.33 -3.04 -33.90
C LEU A 2 14.60 -1.73 -33.57
N HIS A 3 13.83 -1.21 -34.53
CA HIS A 3 12.93 -0.07 -34.26
C HIS A 3 11.76 -0.59 -33.43
N PHE A 4 11.81 -0.38 -32.11
CA PHE A 4 10.66 -0.60 -31.25
C PHE A 4 9.66 0.55 -31.50
N ASN A 5 8.57 0.27 -32.21
CA ASN A 5 7.54 1.26 -32.52
C ASN A 5 6.54 1.34 -31.36
N CYS A 6 6.54 2.41 -30.55
CA CYS A 6 5.59 2.56 -29.45
C CYS A 6 4.12 2.44 -29.90
N ALA A 7 3.81 2.84 -31.13
CA ALA A 7 2.45 2.77 -31.65
C ALA A 7 1.96 1.33 -31.84
N SER A 8 2.84 0.33 -32.01
CA SER A 8 2.43 -1.07 -32.17
C SER A 8 1.87 -1.69 -30.88
N VAL A 9 2.12 -1.06 -29.74
CA VAL A 9 1.56 -1.43 -28.43
C VAL A 9 0.59 -0.36 -27.90
N SER A 10 0.07 0.50 -28.78
CA SER A 10 -0.79 1.64 -28.41
C SER A 10 -0.12 2.63 -27.42
N GLY A 11 1.21 2.64 -27.35
CA GLY A 11 1.99 3.52 -26.48
C GLY A 11 2.27 4.89 -27.09
N VAL A 12 2.44 5.89 -26.22
CA VAL A 12 2.88 7.24 -26.55
C VAL A 12 4.36 7.39 -26.19
N THR A 13 5.15 7.93 -27.11
CA THR A 13 6.55 8.28 -26.88
C THR A 13 6.65 9.40 -25.84
N VAL A 14 7.37 9.19 -24.74
CA VAL A 14 7.63 10.23 -23.74
C VAL A 14 9.11 10.59 -23.67
N PRO A 15 9.46 11.90 -23.66
CA PRO A 15 10.79 12.33 -23.29
C PRO A 15 10.96 12.15 -21.78
N SER A 16 11.91 11.31 -21.37
CA SER A 16 12.26 11.09 -19.95
C SER A 16 13.77 11.27 -19.75
N PRO A 17 14.22 11.96 -18.68
CA PRO A 17 15.64 12.10 -18.36
C PRO A 17 16.31 10.76 -17.99
N ASP A 18 15.54 9.73 -17.64
CA ASP A 18 16.03 8.38 -17.32
C ASP A 18 16.18 7.47 -18.55
N CYS A 19 15.79 7.94 -19.74
CA CYS A 19 15.98 7.20 -20.97
C CYS A 19 17.41 7.48 -21.51
N PRO A 20 18.18 6.45 -21.94
CA PRO A 20 19.47 6.66 -22.61
C PRO A 20 19.29 7.65 -23.76
N GLN A 21 20.23 8.58 -23.96
CA GLN A 21 20.12 9.68 -24.93
C GLN A 21 19.88 9.25 -26.39
N SER A 22 19.90 7.94 -26.68
CA SER A 22 19.61 7.31 -27.97
C SER A 22 18.29 6.52 -28.02
N ALA A 23 17.44 6.54 -26.98
CA ALA A 23 16.20 5.77 -26.91
C ALA A 23 15.00 6.63 -26.47
N VAL A 24 13.85 6.39 -27.12
CA VAL A 24 12.56 6.98 -26.78
C VAL A 24 11.80 6.02 -25.88
N CYS A 25 11.36 6.49 -24.71
CA CYS A 25 10.59 5.68 -23.77
C CYS A 25 9.12 5.58 -24.25
N CYS A 26 8.57 4.37 -24.30
CA CYS A 26 7.14 4.16 -24.61
C CYS A 26 6.33 4.19 -23.31
N ARG A 27 5.49 5.21 -23.13
CA ARG A 27 4.46 5.24 -22.09
C ARG A 27 3.14 4.78 -22.68
N LEU A 28 2.64 3.63 -22.24
CA LEU A 28 1.27 3.25 -22.55
C LEU A 28 0.31 4.31 -21.97
N PRO A 29 -0.64 4.87 -22.75
CA PRO A 29 -1.68 5.69 -22.18
C PRO A 29 -2.40 4.87 -21.12
N GLU A 30 -2.82 5.53 -20.04
CA GLU A 30 -3.48 4.87 -18.90
C GLU A 30 -4.81 4.17 -19.31
N GLU A 31 -5.31 4.51 -20.50
CA GLU A 31 -6.46 3.94 -21.19
C GLU A 31 -6.15 2.70 -22.05
N ALA A 32 -4.87 2.38 -22.29
CA ALA A 32 -4.45 1.15 -22.99
C ALA A 32 -4.26 -0.05 -22.02
N ALA A 33 -4.39 0.17 -20.72
CA ALA A 33 -4.42 -0.92 -19.75
C ALA A 33 -5.75 -1.66 -19.84
N THR A 34 -5.70 -2.97 -20.09
CA THR A 34 -6.87 -3.86 -20.03
C THR A 34 -7.63 -3.61 -18.73
N THR A 35 -8.95 -3.53 -18.80
CA THR A 35 -9.80 -3.30 -17.62
C THR A 35 -10.67 -4.53 -17.35
N VAL A 36 -10.83 -4.85 -16.08
CA VAL A 36 -11.68 -5.93 -15.59
C VAL A 36 -12.57 -5.37 -14.48
N SER A 37 -13.82 -5.81 -14.44
CA SER A 37 -14.81 -5.48 -13.42
C SER A 37 -15.21 -6.74 -12.65
N CYS A 38 -16.25 -6.65 -11.80
CA CYS A 38 -16.74 -7.76 -10.99
C CYS A 38 -17.09 -8.99 -11.82
N GLY A 39 -16.68 -10.16 -11.36
CA GLY A 39 -16.88 -11.45 -12.01
C GLY A 39 -15.91 -11.76 -13.14
N GLY A 40 -15.01 -10.83 -13.49
CA GLY A 40 -14.06 -11.03 -14.58
C GLY A 40 -12.78 -11.75 -14.17
N THR A 41 -11.99 -12.09 -15.19
CA THR A 41 -10.69 -12.76 -15.03
C THR A 41 -9.58 -11.90 -15.60
N ILE A 42 -8.55 -11.67 -14.80
CA ILE A 42 -7.32 -10.97 -15.14
C ILE A 42 -6.30 -12.01 -15.61
N THR A 43 -6.00 -11.98 -16.91
CA THR A 43 -5.00 -12.86 -17.54
C THR A 43 -3.75 -12.09 -18.00
N GLY A 44 -3.86 -10.77 -18.16
CA GLY A 44 -2.79 -9.91 -18.65
C GLY A 44 -2.08 -9.14 -17.53
N ASN A 45 -0.77 -8.91 -17.72
CA ASN A 45 0.00 -8.00 -16.87
C ASN A 45 -0.52 -6.54 -17.02
N ASN A 46 -0.44 -5.75 -15.95
CA ASN A 46 -0.89 -4.35 -15.89
C ASN A 46 -2.39 -4.16 -16.20
N THR A 47 -3.23 -5.07 -15.72
CA THR A 47 -4.69 -4.99 -15.86
C THR A 47 -5.29 -4.21 -14.70
N ASN A 48 -6.20 -3.29 -14.97
CA ASN A 48 -6.90 -2.52 -13.95
C ASN A 48 -8.20 -3.21 -13.52
N PHE A 49 -8.31 -3.59 -12.25
CA PHE A 49 -9.55 -4.04 -11.61
C PHE A 49 -10.30 -2.84 -11.03
N ARG A 50 -11.50 -2.55 -11.55
CA ARG A 50 -12.26 -1.33 -11.25
C ARG A 50 -13.66 -1.66 -10.74
N ASN A 51 -14.27 -0.71 -10.03
CA ASN A 51 -15.69 -0.82 -9.72
C ASN A 51 -16.53 -0.79 -11.02
N PRO A 52 -17.70 -1.45 -11.05
CA PRO A 52 -18.55 -1.52 -12.26
C PRO A 52 -18.92 -0.18 -12.86
N ASP A 53 -19.04 0.84 -12.01
CA ASP A 53 -19.49 2.18 -12.40
C ASP A 53 -18.32 3.14 -12.65
N PHE A 54 -17.06 2.68 -12.64
CA PHE A 54 -15.89 3.53 -12.80
C PHE A 54 -15.94 4.31 -14.13
N PRO A 55 -15.66 5.63 -14.16
CA PRO A 55 -15.01 6.45 -13.12
C PRO A 55 -15.94 7.00 -12.03
N SER A 56 -17.23 6.67 -12.06
CA SER A 56 -18.20 7.06 -11.03
C SER A 56 -18.10 6.20 -9.77
N GLU A 57 -18.77 6.67 -8.72
CA GLU A 57 -18.85 5.98 -7.43
C GLU A 57 -19.73 4.74 -7.51
N PHE A 58 -19.35 3.70 -6.80
CA PHE A 58 -20.15 2.50 -6.57
C PHE A 58 -20.99 2.65 -5.31
N ARG A 59 -22.30 2.38 -5.41
CA ARG A 59 -23.27 2.57 -4.31
C ARG A 59 -24.09 1.32 -3.97
N ARG A 60 -23.79 0.20 -4.62
CA ARG A 60 -24.52 -1.07 -4.43
C ARG A 60 -23.82 -1.92 -3.39
N GLU A 61 -24.60 -2.70 -2.66
CA GLU A 61 -24.10 -3.74 -1.76
C GLU A 61 -23.72 -5.00 -2.54
N GLY A 62 -22.90 -5.85 -1.92
CA GLY A 62 -22.58 -7.17 -2.44
C GLY A 62 -21.08 -7.40 -2.64
N MET A 63 -20.77 -8.55 -3.22
CA MET A 63 -19.39 -8.95 -3.49
C MET A 63 -19.00 -8.62 -4.92
N CYS A 64 -17.84 -8.00 -5.08
CA CYS A 64 -17.19 -7.77 -6.35
C CYS A 64 -15.82 -8.46 -6.33
N SER A 65 -15.70 -9.56 -7.08
CA SER A 65 -14.45 -10.32 -7.15
C SER A 65 -13.86 -10.33 -8.56
N ALA A 66 -12.55 -10.44 -8.67
CA ALA A 66 -11.84 -10.76 -9.91
C ALA A 66 -10.85 -11.90 -9.66
N GLU A 67 -10.85 -12.90 -10.55
CA GLU A 67 -9.86 -13.97 -10.55
C GLU A 67 -8.62 -13.52 -11.32
N VAL A 68 -7.43 -13.79 -10.81
CA VAL A 68 -6.15 -13.49 -11.45
C VAL A 68 -5.47 -14.81 -11.76
N THR A 69 -5.16 -15.03 -13.04
CA THR A 69 -4.42 -16.20 -13.51
C THR A 69 -3.06 -15.76 -14.06
N PHE A 70 -2.03 -16.54 -13.82
CA PHE A 70 -0.65 -16.21 -14.19
C PHE A 70 0.15 -17.47 -14.50
N GLY A 71 1.25 -17.32 -15.24
CA GLY A 71 2.18 -18.40 -15.55
C GLY A 71 3.08 -18.76 -14.37
N ARG A 72 3.79 -19.89 -14.49
CA ARG A 72 4.69 -20.42 -13.44
C ARG A 72 5.93 -19.55 -13.19
N GLU A 73 6.24 -18.66 -14.13
CA GLU A 73 7.33 -17.71 -14.07
C GLU A 73 7.03 -16.48 -13.21
N VAL A 74 5.77 -16.31 -12.80
CA VAL A 74 5.31 -15.25 -11.91
C VAL A 74 5.36 -15.75 -10.47
N CYS A 75 6.10 -15.05 -9.63
CA CYS A 75 6.19 -15.38 -8.20
C CYS A 75 5.41 -14.40 -7.31
N GLN A 76 5.11 -13.20 -7.81
CA GLN A 76 4.39 -12.19 -7.05
C GLN A 76 3.39 -11.43 -7.93
N LEU A 77 2.29 -10.96 -7.34
CA LEU A 77 1.46 -9.91 -7.90
C LEU A 77 1.75 -8.60 -7.17
N ARG A 78 1.91 -7.51 -7.91
CA ARG A 78 1.92 -6.15 -7.37
C ARG A 78 0.55 -5.53 -7.60
N LEU A 79 -0.13 -5.19 -6.52
CA LEU A 79 -1.41 -4.48 -6.53
C LEU A 79 -1.13 -3.01 -6.24
N GLU A 80 -1.36 -2.13 -7.21
CA GLU A 80 -1.26 -0.67 -7.00
C GLU A 80 -2.66 -0.06 -6.89
N PHE A 81 -2.91 0.68 -5.81
CA PHE A 81 -4.19 1.30 -5.55
C PHE A 81 -4.25 2.69 -6.17
N LEU A 82 -4.49 2.78 -7.49
CA LEU A 82 -4.62 4.05 -8.21
C LEU A 82 -5.77 4.89 -7.65
N HIS A 83 -6.89 4.23 -7.36
CA HIS A 83 -7.94 4.75 -6.49
C HIS A 83 -8.36 3.65 -5.54
N PHE A 84 -8.56 3.98 -4.27
CA PHE A 84 -9.12 3.07 -3.28
C PHE A 84 -9.74 3.89 -2.15
N SER A 85 -11.05 3.96 -2.12
CA SER A 85 -11.84 4.57 -1.06
C SER A 85 -13.10 3.74 -0.87
N ILE A 86 -13.21 3.07 0.26
CA ILE A 86 -14.41 2.34 0.70
C ILE A 86 -14.73 2.75 2.15
N ALA A 87 -15.80 2.23 2.75
CA ALA A 87 -16.12 2.49 4.15
C ALA A 87 -14.91 2.18 5.05
N GLY A 88 -14.62 3.08 5.98
CA GLY A 88 -13.51 2.93 6.91
C GLY A 88 -13.80 1.92 8.03
N PRO A 89 -12.81 1.66 8.89
CA PRO A 89 -13.05 0.85 10.07
C PRO A 89 -13.98 1.57 11.05
N ARG A 90 -14.65 0.82 11.93
CA ARG A 90 -15.49 1.37 13.00
C ARG A 90 -14.70 2.40 13.80
N ALA A 91 -15.21 3.63 13.88
CA ALA A 91 -14.54 4.74 14.56
C ALA A 91 -14.68 4.71 16.10
N SER A 92 -15.66 3.97 16.63
CA SER A 92 -15.94 3.91 18.07
C SER A 92 -16.63 2.61 18.47
N GLY A 93 -16.75 2.41 19.80
CA GLY A 93 -17.41 1.26 20.39
C GLY A 93 -16.51 0.00 20.48
N PRO A 94 -17.09 -1.15 20.87
CA PRO A 94 -16.33 -2.37 21.17
C PRO A 94 -15.59 -2.99 19.97
N ARG A 95 -15.98 -2.60 18.75
CA ARG A 95 -15.42 -3.10 17.48
C ARG A 95 -14.53 -2.06 16.79
N VAL A 96 -14.06 -1.05 17.53
CA VAL A 96 -13.20 0.01 16.99
C VAL A 96 -12.01 -0.55 16.20
N GLY A 97 -11.74 0.03 15.04
CA GLY A 97 -10.68 -0.41 14.14
C GLY A 97 -11.02 -1.60 13.23
N LEU A 98 -12.15 -2.29 13.42
CA LEU A 98 -12.55 -3.39 12.54
C LEU A 98 -13.23 -2.88 11.27
N CYS A 99 -12.86 -3.47 10.14
CA CYS A 99 -13.48 -3.26 8.82
C CYS A 99 -14.78 -4.07 8.71
N ASP A 100 -15.86 -3.60 9.33
CA ASP A 100 -17.12 -4.34 9.39
C ASP A 100 -18.03 -4.10 8.17
N ASP A 101 -18.03 -2.86 7.66
CA ASP A 101 -18.98 -2.44 6.63
C ASP A 101 -18.45 -2.79 5.24
N ASP A 102 -17.21 -2.38 4.92
CA ASP A 102 -16.56 -2.74 3.66
C ASP A 102 -15.19 -3.39 3.89
N VAL A 103 -14.87 -4.40 3.08
CA VAL A 103 -13.59 -5.12 3.14
C VAL A 103 -13.05 -5.38 1.74
N PHE A 104 -11.76 -5.10 1.55
CA PHE A 104 -10.97 -5.66 0.46
C PHE A 104 -10.08 -6.79 1.00
N ALA A 105 -10.10 -7.93 0.33
CA ALA A 105 -9.30 -9.10 0.68
C ALA A 105 -8.70 -9.77 -0.55
N VAL A 106 -7.56 -10.44 -0.34
CA VAL A 106 -6.84 -11.21 -1.35
C VAL A 106 -6.70 -12.65 -0.89
N ALA A 107 -7.04 -13.60 -1.76
CA ALA A 107 -6.87 -15.03 -1.51
C ALA A 107 -6.04 -15.67 -2.63
N THR A 108 -5.05 -16.50 -2.29
CA THR A 108 -4.17 -17.17 -3.26
C THR A 108 -4.37 -18.69 -3.31
N GLY A 109 -5.32 -19.23 -2.53
CA GLY A 109 -5.62 -20.66 -2.47
C GLY A 109 -4.51 -21.53 -1.84
N ILE A 110 -3.36 -20.93 -1.49
CA ILE A 110 -2.28 -21.54 -0.70
C ILE A 110 -2.54 -21.19 0.77
N GLY A 111 -2.21 -22.11 1.70
CA GLY A 111 -2.45 -22.05 3.16
C GLY A 111 -2.26 -20.71 3.91
N ASN A 112 -1.42 -20.68 4.96
CA ASN A 112 -1.43 -19.64 6.00
C ASN A 112 -0.91 -18.24 5.60
N LEU A 113 -1.24 -17.72 4.41
CA LEU A 113 -0.94 -16.34 4.04
C LEU A 113 -2.23 -15.48 3.97
N PRO A 114 -2.83 -15.10 5.12
CA PRO A 114 -3.90 -14.12 5.11
C PRO A 114 -3.27 -12.72 4.97
N TYR A 115 -3.22 -12.21 3.75
CA TYR A 115 -2.97 -10.79 3.52
C TYR A 115 -3.96 -9.96 4.35
N PRO A 116 -3.54 -8.83 4.94
CA PRO A 116 -4.43 -8.03 5.78
C PRO A 116 -5.64 -7.56 4.96
N ALA A 117 -6.82 -7.72 5.55
CA ALA A 117 -8.04 -7.12 5.04
C ALA A 117 -7.92 -5.59 5.13
N LEU A 118 -8.23 -4.89 4.04
CA LEU A 118 -8.14 -3.43 3.97
C LEU A 118 -9.53 -2.80 3.86
N CYS A 119 -9.68 -1.63 4.48
CA CYS A 119 -10.85 -0.77 4.30
C CYS A 119 -10.44 0.71 4.37
N GLY A 120 -11.40 1.62 4.18
CA GLY A 120 -11.14 3.05 4.16
C GLY A 120 -10.35 3.54 2.95
N TYR A 121 -9.39 4.44 3.17
CA TYR A 121 -8.63 5.11 2.10
C TYR A 121 -7.22 4.53 1.93
N ASN A 122 -6.94 3.96 0.76
CA ASN A 122 -5.63 3.34 0.45
C ASN A 122 -5.07 3.81 -0.91
N GLY A 123 -5.62 4.88 -1.48
CA GLY A 123 -5.15 5.44 -2.75
C GLY A 123 -3.68 5.87 -2.68
N GLY A 124 -2.91 5.53 -3.72
CA GLY A 124 -1.48 5.80 -3.79
C GLY A 124 -0.58 4.75 -3.12
N GLN A 125 -1.15 3.77 -2.41
CA GLN A 125 -0.40 2.68 -1.79
C GLN A 125 -0.37 1.42 -2.68
N HIS A 126 0.41 0.42 -2.28
CA HIS A 126 0.50 -0.86 -2.99
C HIS A 126 0.68 -2.06 -2.06
N MET A 127 0.45 -3.25 -2.60
CA MET A 127 0.71 -4.53 -1.93
C MET A 127 1.46 -5.48 -2.86
N TYR A 128 2.35 -6.30 -2.31
CA TYR A 128 2.94 -7.47 -2.96
C TYR A 128 2.29 -8.73 -2.40
N ILE A 129 1.81 -9.58 -3.30
CA ILE A 129 1.12 -10.82 -3.02
C ILE A 129 2.02 -11.95 -3.53
N ASP A 130 2.52 -12.79 -2.64
CA ASP A 130 3.22 -14.02 -2.99
C ASP A 130 2.25 -15.02 -3.65
N VAL A 131 2.60 -15.44 -4.84
CA VAL A 131 1.88 -16.42 -5.65
C VAL A 131 2.81 -17.52 -6.18
N SER A 132 4.00 -17.67 -5.60
CA SER A 132 5.03 -18.62 -6.06
C SER A 132 4.56 -20.08 -6.03
N GLU A 133 3.65 -20.42 -5.12
CA GLU A 133 3.03 -21.74 -5.03
C GLU A 133 1.55 -21.76 -5.48
N ALA A 134 1.04 -20.65 -6.03
CA ALA A 134 -0.35 -20.51 -6.43
C ALA A 134 -0.50 -20.71 -7.93
N THR A 135 -1.68 -21.15 -8.35
CA THR A 135 -2.06 -21.14 -9.77
C THR A 135 -3.00 -19.99 -10.11
N ARG A 136 -3.61 -19.38 -9.08
CA ARG A 136 -4.61 -18.33 -9.20
C ARG A 136 -4.63 -17.48 -7.93
N ALA A 137 -5.12 -16.26 -8.04
CA ALA A 137 -5.49 -15.42 -6.91
C ALA A 137 -6.89 -14.85 -7.11
N VAL A 138 -7.57 -14.47 -6.04
CA VAL A 138 -8.88 -13.82 -6.10
C VAL A 138 -8.81 -12.53 -5.29
N LEU A 139 -9.13 -11.41 -5.95
CA LEU A 139 -9.26 -10.10 -5.33
C LEU A 139 -10.75 -9.87 -5.07
N THR A 140 -11.13 -9.56 -3.83
CA THR A 140 -12.54 -9.42 -3.46
C THR A 140 -12.79 -8.12 -2.70
N PHE A 141 -13.73 -7.33 -3.19
CA PHE A 141 -14.38 -6.26 -2.44
C PHE A 141 -15.72 -6.78 -1.93
N SER A 142 -15.88 -6.87 -0.61
CA SER A 142 -17.15 -7.16 0.06
C SER A 142 -17.72 -5.85 0.56
N ILE A 143 -18.80 -5.41 -0.05
CA ILE A 143 -19.45 -4.12 0.21
C ILE A 143 -20.72 -4.34 1.03
N GLY A 144 -20.76 -3.76 2.22
CA GLY A 144 -21.91 -3.79 3.12
C GLY A 144 -22.91 -2.67 2.86
N GLY A 145 -23.91 -2.57 3.73
CA GLY A 145 -25.11 -1.76 3.49
C GLY A 145 -25.05 -0.28 3.83
N GLU A 146 -23.89 0.24 4.24
CA GLU A 146 -23.78 1.67 4.53
C GLU A 146 -23.73 2.50 3.24
N VAL A 147 -24.89 2.98 2.78
CA VAL A 147 -25.07 3.69 1.50
C VAL A 147 -24.54 5.14 1.47
N THR A 148 -24.17 5.70 2.61
CA THR A 148 -23.66 7.08 2.75
C THR A 148 -22.21 7.23 2.31
N VAL A 149 -21.45 6.12 2.18
CA VAL A 149 -20.06 6.14 1.73
C VAL A 149 -19.98 5.93 0.22
N ALA A 150 -19.49 6.95 -0.47
CA ALA A 150 -19.06 6.88 -1.86
C ALA A 150 -17.86 5.94 -2.00
N ARG A 151 -18.06 4.78 -2.65
CA ARG A 151 -17.00 3.80 -2.86
C ARG A 151 -16.40 3.97 -4.25
N LYS A 152 -15.08 3.87 -4.37
CA LYS A 152 -14.40 3.91 -5.65
C LYS A 152 -13.09 3.16 -5.56
N TRP A 153 -12.86 2.25 -6.50
CA TRP A 153 -11.58 1.55 -6.61
C TRP A 153 -11.13 1.39 -8.06
N ASN A 154 -9.82 1.47 -8.23
CA ASN A 154 -9.08 1.17 -9.44
C ASN A 154 -7.74 0.60 -8.99
N VAL A 155 -7.61 -0.72 -9.06
CA VAL A 155 -6.43 -1.46 -8.62
C VAL A 155 -5.70 -1.96 -9.85
N ARG A 156 -4.48 -1.49 -10.09
CA ARG A 156 -3.62 -2.05 -11.14
C ARG A 156 -2.99 -3.32 -10.63
N VAL A 157 -3.20 -4.40 -11.36
CA VAL A 157 -2.64 -5.73 -11.07
C VAL A 157 -1.51 -6.00 -12.06
N SER A 158 -0.30 -6.10 -11.52
CA SER A 158 0.91 -6.39 -12.29
C SER A 158 1.53 -7.69 -11.85
N THR A 159 1.98 -8.50 -12.80
CA THR A 159 2.71 -9.75 -12.53
C THR A 159 4.19 -9.45 -12.36
N VAL A 160 4.81 -10.01 -11.33
CA VAL A 160 6.24 -9.88 -11.04
C VAL A 160 6.90 -11.25 -11.21
N HIS A 161 7.78 -11.32 -12.20
CA HIS A 161 8.55 -12.53 -12.47
C HIS A 161 9.46 -12.91 -11.30
N CYS A 162 9.69 -14.21 -11.13
CA CYS A 162 10.55 -14.76 -10.08
C CYS A 162 11.99 -14.22 -10.11
N LEU A 163 12.51 -13.85 -11.28
CA LEU A 163 13.85 -13.31 -11.49
C LEU A 163 13.87 -11.77 -11.64
N SER A 164 12.76 -11.10 -11.37
CA SER A 164 12.66 -9.65 -11.51
C SER A 164 13.43 -8.92 -10.41
N ASN A 165 14.15 -7.86 -10.77
CA ASN A 165 14.77 -6.92 -9.82
C ASN A 165 13.74 -6.08 -9.03
N MET A 166 12.45 -6.21 -9.39
CA MET A 166 11.31 -5.60 -8.71
C MET A 166 10.57 -6.60 -7.80
N LYS A 167 11.05 -7.85 -7.69
CA LYS A 167 10.51 -8.83 -6.75
C LYS A 167 10.77 -8.34 -5.32
N ALA A 168 9.69 -8.21 -4.55
CA ALA A 168 9.79 -7.88 -3.13
C ALA A 168 10.41 -9.06 -2.37
N PRO A 169 11.22 -8.80 -1.33
CA PRO A 169 11.69 -9.87 -0.44
C PRO A 169 10.52 -10.60 0.24
N GLU A 170 10.78 -11.80 0.76
CA GLU A 170 9.78 -12.58 1.49
C GLU A 170 9.22 -11.79 2.68
N SER A 171 7.92 -11.96 2.95
CA SER A 171 7.18 -11.26 4.01
C SER A 171 7.07 -9.72 3.87
N CYS A 172 7.54 -9.13 2.77
CA CYS A 172 7.38 -7.71 2.48
C CYS A 172 6.04 -7.44 1.79
N LEU A 173 5.09 -6.85 2.52
CA LEU A 173 3.79 -6.48 1.93
C LEU A 173 3.89 -5.20 1.10
N GLN A 174 4.65 -4.22 1.57
CA GLN A 174 4.99 -3.03 0.79
C GLN A 174 6.48 -3.04 0.49
N TYR A 175 6.87 -2.84 -0.77
CA TYR A 175 8.27 -2.74 -1.17
C TYR A 175 8.52 -1.46 -1.96
N HIS A 176 9.38 -0.60 -1.43
CA HIS A 176 9.78 0.67 -2.02
C HIS A 176 11.17 0.53 -2.63
N THR A 177 11.29 0.87 -3.92
CA THR A 177 12.55 0.74 -4.67
C THR A 177 13.28 2.05 -4.87
N GLU A 178 12.65 3.17 -4.55
CA GLU A 178 13.22 4.51 -4.69
C GLU A 178 14.20 4.82 -3.56
N PRO A 179 15.20 5.70 -3.81
CA PRO A 179 16.21 6.06 -2.81
C PRO A 179 15.67 6.93 -1.67
N ALA A 180 14.55 7.63 -1.90
CA ALA A 180 13.82 8.40 -0.90
C ALA A 180 12.34 8.42 -1.29
N GLY A 181 11.46 8.61 -0.32
CA GLY A 181 10.02 8.69 -0.53
C GLY A 181 9.26 8.65 0.77
N GLU A 182 7.94 8.60 0.66
CA GLU A 182 7.03 8.52 1.79
C GLU A 182 6.39 7.13 1.86
N PHE A 183 6.09 6.69 3.08
CA PHE A 183 5.27 5.53 3.34
C PHE A 183 4.31 5.87 4.48
N SER A 184 3.17 5.19 4.52
CA SER A 184 2.14 5.40 5.53
C SER A 184 1.44 4.10 5.87
N SER A 185 0.68 4.09 6.97
CA SER A 185 -0.17 2.97 7.28
C SER A 185 -1.30 2.83 6.26
N PHE A 186 -1.83 1.62 6.08
CA PHE A 186 -3.10 1.45 5.38
C PHE A 186 -4.21 2.20 6.13
N ASN A 187 -5.15 2.74 5.38
CA ASN A 187 -6.14 3.69 5.87
C ASN A 187 -5.53 4.95 6.51
N TYR A 188 -4.37 5.42 6.07
CA TYR A 188 -3.87 6.76 6.40
C TYR A 188 -4.37 7.78 5.37
N ARG A 189 -4.89 8.91 5.84
CA ARG A 189 -5.36 10.03 5.02
C ARG A 189 -4.80 11.33 5.60
N PRO A 190 -3.98 12.07 4.82
CA PRO A 190 -3.51 13.39 5.24
C PRO A 190 -4.69 14.30 5.58
N SER A 191 -4.54 15.09 6.65
CA SER A 191 -5.50 16.12 7.07
C SER A 191 -6.91 15.62 7.43
N ALA A 192 -7.08 14.33 7.70
CA ALA A 192 -8.34 13.81 8.25
C ALA A 192 -8.51 14.29 9.71
N THR A 193 -9.67 14.88 10.02
CA THR A 193 -10.00 15.38 11.38
C THR A 193 -10.24 14.26 12.39
N SER A 194 -10.59 13.07 11.90
CA SER A 194 -10.65 11.84 12.69
C SER A 194 -10.32 10.68 11.77
N GLN A 195 -9.43 9.80 12.21
CA GLN A 195 -9.08 8.59 11.48
C GLN A 195 -8.71 7.48 12.46
N GLN A 196 -9.28 6.30 12.22
CA GLN A 196 -9.03 5.13 13.03
C GLN A 196 -8.12 4.17 12.25
N MET A 197 -7.02 3.74 12.88
CA MET A 197 -6.18 2.68 12.35
C MET A 197 -6.98 1.38 12.25
N ILE A 198 -6.75 0.61 11.20
CA ILE A 198 -7.33 -0.74 11.08
C ILE A 198 -6.70 -1.62 12.15
N ALA A 199 -7.55 -2.28 12.95
CA ALA A 199 -7.13 -3.17 14.01
C ALA A 199 -6.58 -4.49 13.44
N GLY A 200 -5.57 -5.06 14.10
CA GLY A 200 -4.96 -6.33 13.69
C GLY A 200 -4.02 -6.24 12.48
N LEU A 201 -3.74 -5.03 11.96
CA LEU A 201 -2.73 -4.86 10.91
C LEU A 201 -1.33 -5.20 11.44
N LYS A 202 -0.75 -6.27 10.87
CA LYS A 202 0.64 -6.67 11.10
C LYS A 202 1.27 -7.00 9.75
N TYR A 203 2.15 -6.12 9.29
CA TYR A 203 2.83 -6.27 8.01
C TYR A 203 4.18 -5.57 8.02
N SER A 204 5.05 -5.96 7.09
CA SER A 204 6.36 -5.33 6.89
C SER A 204 6.35 -4.40 5.67
N VAL A 205 6.94 -3.23 5.86
CA VAL A 205 7.34 -2.31 4.79
C VAL A 205 8.83 -2.49 4.58
N CYS A 206 9.24 -2.71 3.34
CA CYS A 206 10.62 -3.00 2.97
C CYS A 206 11.14 -1.96 1.98
N PHE A 207 12.42 -1.65 2.10
CA PHE A 207 13.10 -0.68 1.26
C PHE A 207 14.26 -1.36 0.53
N LYS A 208 14.37 -1.13 -0.77
CA LYS A 208 15.50 -1.64 -1.56
C LYS A 208 16.78 -0.94 -1.12
N LYS A 209 17.81 -1.74 -0.83
CA LYS A 209 19.16 -1.20 -0.58
C LYS A 209 19.67 -0.53 -1.85
N GLN A 210 19.99 0.75 -1.75
CA GLN A 210 20.56 1.53 -2.84
C GLN A 210 22.09 1.41 -2.86
N LEU A 211 22.68 1.47 -4.05
CA LEU A 211 24.13 1.46 -4.21
C LEU A 211 24.74 2.72 -3.58
N GLY A 212 25.73 2.56 -2.70
CA GLY A 212 26.37 3.67 -1.99
C GLY A 212 25.65 4.16 -0.73
N PHE A 213 24.50 3.57 -0.36
CA PHE A 213 23.77 3.92 0.86
C PHE A 213 24.07 2.91 1.98
N CYS A 214 24.35 3.43 3.19
CA CYS A 214 24.71 2.63 4.36
C CYS A 214 23.62 2.59 5.45
N GLN A 215 22.65 3.50 5.39
CA GLN A 215 21.57 3.62 6.39
C GLN A 215 20.29 4.10 5.73
N ILE A 216 19.16 3.81 6.38
CA ILE A 216 17.86 4.40 6.06
C ILE A 216 17.54 5.38 7.18
N SER A 217 17.25 6.63 6.81
CA SER A 217 16.74 7.62 7.75
C SER A 217 15.23 7.71 7.58
N VAL A 218 14.49 7.57 8.68
CA VAL A 218 13.04 7.77 8.70
C VAL A 218 12.74 9.00 9.51
N ILE A 219 11.86 9.86 9.00
CA ILE A 219 11.40 11.07 9.65
C ILE A 219 9.88 11.12 9.56
N SER A 220 9.21 11.59 10.61
CA SER A 220 7.79 11.93 10.52
C SER A 220 7.64 13.26 9.79
N ASN A 221 6.81 13.31 8.76
CA ASN A 221 6.41 14.56 8.13
C ASN A 221 5.59 15.39 9.14
N CYS A 222 6.19 16.44 9.67
CA CYS A 222 5.51 17.47 10.44
C CYS A 222 5.86 18.82 9.81
N LEU A 223 4.90 19.75 9.80
CA LEU A 223 5.12 21.08 9.24
C LEU A 223 5.96 21.89 10.24
N LEU A 224 7.17 22.30 9.85
CA LEU A 224 7.95 23.26 10.64
C LEU A 224 7.16 24.58 10.78
N PRO A 225 7.15 25.22 11.98
CA PRO A 225 8.03 25.02 13.12
C PRO A 225 7.49 24.04 14.19
N LEU A 226 6.49 23.24 13.88
CA LEU A 226 5.77 22.40 14.88
C LEU A 226 6.53 21.13 15.28
N CYS A 227 7.62 20.77 14.60
CA CYS A 227 8.44 19.59 14.93
C CYS A 227 9.26 19.77 16.21
N ASP A 228 9.52 21.01 16.64
CA ASP A 228 10.30 21.35 17.83
C ASP A 228 9.43 21.63 19.06
N GLN A 229 8.11 21.65 18.90
CA GLN A 229 7.17 21.86 20.00
C GLN A 229 6.45 20.55 20.31
N TYR A 230 6.89 19.88 21.37
CA TYR A 230 6.20 18.77 22.04
C TYR A 230 4.84 19.20 22.65
N THR A 231 3.99 19.90 21.89
CA THR A 231 2.65 20.27 22.32
C THR A 231 1.70 19.18 21.85
N ALA A 232 1.00 18.58 22.80
CA ALA A 232 0.17 17.38 22.65
C ALA A 232 -1.10 17.56 21.77
N SER A 233 -1.17 18.64 20.97
CA SER A 233 -2.40 19.14 20.35
C SER A 233 -2.44 19.09 18.82
N GLU A 234 -1.33 18.83 18.12
CA GLU A 234 -1.35 18.71 16.65
C GLU A 234 -0.90 17.30 16.24
N PRO A 235 -1.74 16.49 15.57
CA PRO A 235 -1.33 15.19 15.09
C PRO A 235 -0.31 15.38 13.96
N GLY A 236 0.96 15.19 14.27
CA GLY A 236 1.97 14.92 13.24
C GLY A 236 1.55 13.71 12.39
N SER A 237 2.20 13.49 11.25
CA SER A 237 1.91 12.31 10.40
C SER A 237 2.15 10.96 11.08
N PHE A 238 2.79 10.96 12.25
CA PHE A 238 3.08 9.78 13.05
C PHE A 238 2.40 9.87 14.43
N GLN A 239 1.39 9.04 14.64
CA GLN A 239 0.69 8.90 15.92
C GLN A 239 0.19 7.45 16.05
N VAL A 240 0.94 6.61 16.77
CA VAL A 240 0.67 5.17 16.87
C VAL A 240 0.42 4.75 18.33
N GLY A 241 -0.74 4.16 18.62
CA GLY A 241 -1.08 3.75 19.98
C GLY A 241 -1.66 4.89 20.84
N PRO A 242 -1.81 4.68 22.16
CA PRO A 242 -2.70 5.49 23.00
C PRO A 242 -2.09 6.82 23.51
N SER A 243 -0.83 7.09 23.22
CA SER A 243 -0.08 8.21 23.82
C SER A 243 0.25 9.29 22.78
N ASN A 244 0.05 10.57 23.12
CA ASN A 244 0.49 11.70 22.29
C ASN A 244 1.95 12.12 22.59
N ARG A 245 2.71 11.27 23.28
CA ARG A 245 4.13 11.47 23.58
C ARG A 245 4.98 10.49 22.79
N PRO A 246 6.20 10.85 22.37
CA PRO A 246 7.12 9.90 21.75
C PRO A 246 7.50 8.83 22.77
N LEU A 247 7.34 7.56 22.41
CA LEU A 247 7.63 6.43 23.29
C LEU A 247 8.42 5.38 22.52
N VAL A 248 9.33 4.72 23.24
CA VAL A 248 10.18 3.65 22.69
C VAL A 248 10.19 2.41 23.58
N GLY A 249 10.45 1.27 22.97
CA GLY A 249 10.67 -0.01 23.64
C GLY A 249 9.39 -0.79 23.99
N ALA A 250 9.56 -2.08 24.25
CA ALA A 250 8.45 -3.03 24.38
C ALA A 250 7.45 -2.72 25.52
N ARG A 251 7.90 -2.13 26.64
CA ARG A 251 7.03 -1.78 27.78
C ARG A 251 6.10 -0.61 27.50
N ASN A 252 6.54 0.34 26.69
CA ASN A 252 5.74 1.53 26.39
C ASN A 252 4.86 1.33 25.15
N CYS A 253 5.32 0.44 24.25
CA CYS A 253 4.73 0.20 22.94
C CYS A 253 4.21 -1.24 22.83
N GLU A 254 3.22 -1.57 23.65
CA GLU A 254 2.65 -2.93 23.74
C GLU A 254 1.60 -3.22 22.65
N ASN A 255 0.67 -2.29 22.44
CA ASN A 255 -0.55 -2.54 21.64
C ASN A 255 -0.44 -2.12 20.17
N ALA A 256 0.33 -1.08 19.86
CA ALA A 256 0.55 -0.60 18.50
C ALA A 256 1.91 0.09 18.42
N TYR A 257 2.70 -0.24 17.39
CA TYR A 257 4.05 0.29 17.22
C TYR A 257 4.55 0.09 15.79
N VAL A 258 5.52 0.90 15.40
CA VAL A 258 6.40 0.62 14.27
C VAL A 258 7.64 -0.10 14.81
N PHE A 259 7.95 -1.25 14.20
CA PHE A 259 9.15 -2.01 14.54
C PHE A 259 10.25 -1.71 13.53
N ILE A 260 11.37 -1.17 14.01
CA ILE A 260 12.57 -0.91 13.21
C ILE A 260 13.71 -1.71 13.82
N PRO A 261 14.14 -2.83 13.20
CA PRO A 261 15.24 -3.62 13.72
C PRO A 261 16.49 -2.76 13.89
N SER A 262 17.05 -2.76 15.11
CA SER A 262 18.25 -1.97 15.45
C SER A 262 18.12 -0.46 15.16
N GLY A 263 16.91 0.09 15.33
CA GLY A 263 16.68 1.53 15.19
C GLY A 263 17.43 2.35 16.25
N SER A 264 17.84 3.55 15.86
CA SER A 264 18.44 4.56 16.75
C SER A 264 17.73 5.89 16.53
N ASN A 265 17.22 6.51 17.59
CA ASN A 265 16.58 7.83 17.49
C ASN A 265 17.49 8.90 18.12
N LYS A 266 17.95 9.84 17.29
CA LYS A 266 18.91 10.90 17.65
C LYS A 266 18.29 12.06 18.45
N ASN A 267 16.97 12.10 18.60
CA ASN A 267 16.25 13.17 19.31
C ASN A 267 16.03 12.87 20.80
N PHE A 268 16.44 11.69 21.29
CA PHE A 268 16.45 11.38 22.72
C PHE A 268 17.80 11.75 23.35
N LEU A 269 17.77 12.24 24.60
CA LEU A 269 18.93 12.75 25.33
C LEU A 269 20.03 11.71 25.60
N ASP A 270 19.75 10.44 25.36
CA ASP A 270 20.69 9.34 25.23
C ASP A 270 20.33 8.63 23.93
N ASP A 271 21.28 8.34 23.03
CA ASP A 271 21.07 7.58 21.79
C ASP A 271 20.44 6.21 22.09
N VAL A 272 19.10 6.17 22.28
CA VAL A 272 18.41 4.95 22.67
C VAL A 272 18.32 4.09 21.42
N THR A 273 19.06 2.99 21.45
CA THR A 273 18.80 1.87 20.54
C THR A 273 17.49 1.22 20.98
N ALA A 274 16.51 1.25 20.10
CA ALA A 274 15.19 0.69 20.33
C ALA A 274 14.69 0.02 19.07
N ASP A 275 13.88 -1.02 19.27
CA ASP A 275 13.29 -1.81 18.19
C ASP A 275 11.84 -1.41 17.92
N ARG A 276 11.17 -0.76 18.88
CA ARG A 276 9.75 -0.35 18.80
C ARG A 276 9.59 1.14 19.09
N PHE A 277 8.79 1.79 18.24
CA PHE A 277 8.50 3.22 18.28
C PHE A 277 6.98 3.41 18.24
N CYS A 278 6.45 4.23 19.14
CA CYS A 278 5.02 4.54 19.23
C CYS A 278 4.77 5.94 19.80
N GLY A 279 3.50 6.32 19.86
CA GLY A 279 3.02 7.65 20.16
C GLY A 279 3.36 8.62 19.03
N SER A 280 3.83 9.81 19.38
CA SER A 280 4.02 10.94 18.45
C SER A 280 5.44 11.12 17.92
N GLY A 281 6.35 10.16 18.13
CA GLY A 281 7.74 10.29 17.69
C GLY A 281 8.32 9.05 17.06
N LEU A 282 9.06 9.27 15.98
CA LEU A 282 9.89 8.31 15.26
C LEU A 282 11.29 8.89 15.05
#